data_AF-A0A9W6EX08-F1
#
_entry.id   AF-A0A9W6EX08-F1
#
_cell.length_a   1.000
_cell.length_b   1.000
_cell.length_c   1.000
_cell.angle_alpha   90.00
_cell.angle_beta   90.00
_cell.angle_gamma   90.00
#
_symmetry.space_group_name_H-M   'P 1'
#
loop_
_entity.id
_entity.type
_entity.pdbx_description
1 polymer ?
#
loop_
_entity_poly.entity_id
_entity_poly.type
_entity_poly.pdbx_seq_one_letter_code
_entity_poly.pdbx_strand_id
1 'polypeptide(L)'
;MISFLGYGHAVDEFLYEFKFTDTKCTLKVHLTTIGIIEVLKGNFEVYKDKTIFDFTEHTKDYEMYFNKHIKLLCGKEKLELVYINSDLVSHDAWMLFEMKGHFDATQRLKVLNNAFTDIYKSAVNRMGFTYKREQVKLTTYKESKSVTVFFKVKEPKETCNYMYLLIYGCAIVSLGTIIVLLFRVRKKND
;
A
#
# COMPACT_ATOMS: atom_id res chain seq x y z
N MET A 1 -16.02 -13.51 4.98
CA MET A 1 -16.45 -12.38 5.82
C MET A 1 -15.20 -11.91 6.54
N ILE A 2 -14.65 -10.76 6.17
CA ILE A 2 -13.49 -10.20 6.88
C ILE A 2 -14.08 -9.25 7.92
N SER A 3 -14.10 -9.66 9.18
CA SER A 3 -14.36 -8.74 10.28
C SER A 3 -13.06 -8.01 10.59
N PHE A 4 -13.04 -6.71 10.32
CA PHE A 4 -12.10 -5.82 10.99
C PHE A 4 -12.69 -5.57 12.36
N LEU A 5 -12.09 -6.17 13.38
CA LEU A 5 -12.22 -5.71 14.76
C LEU A 5 -12.03 -4.20 14.74
N GLY A 6 -13.03 -3.46 15.23
CA GLY A 6 -13.01 -2.01 15.33
C GLY A 6 -11.76 -1.57 16.07
N TYR A 7 -10.78 -1.11 15.31
CA TYR A 7 -9.74 -0.25 15.83
C TYR A 7 -10.26 1.16 15.64
N GLY A 8 -10.45 1.89 16.75
CA GLY A 8 -10.49 3.33 16.67
C GLY A 8 -9.19 3.77 16.01
N HIS A 9 -9.26 4.22 14.76
CA HIS A 9 -8.12 4.80 14.08
C HIS A 9 -7.71 6.03 14.90
N ALA A 10 -6.48 6.08 15.41
CA ALA A 10 -5.94 7.36 15.83
C ALA A 10 -5.82 8.25 14.59
N VAL A 11 -6.05 9.57 14.75
CA VAL A 11 -6.13 10.54 13.64
C VAL A 11 -4.92 10.47 12.70
N ASP A 12 -3.77 10.04 13.21
CA ASP A 12 -2.48 10.00 12.52
C ASP A 12 -2.10 8.60 11.98
N GLU A 13 -3.03 7.62 12.00
CA GLU A 13 -2.78 6.28 11.45
C GLU A 13 -3.44 6.07 10.08
N PHE A 14 -2.60 5.88 9.06
CA PHE A 14 -3.04 5.62 7.68
C PHE A 14 -2.78 4.16 7.31
N LEU A 15 -3.79 3.47 6.78
CA LEU A 15 -3.68 2.07 6.38
C LEU A 15 -3.74 1.94 4.84
N TYR A 16 -2.77 1.21 4.29
CA TYR A 16 -2.63 0.96 2.86
C TYR A 16 -2.77 -0.54 2.61
N GLU A 17 -3.85 -0.96 1.96
CA GLU A 17 -4.11 -2.35 1.65
C GLU A 17 -3.83 -2.63 0.18
N PHE A 18 -2.71 -3.28 -0.08
CA PHE A 18 -2.33 -3.76 -1.39
C PHE A 18 -2.94 -5.15 -1.62
N LYS A 19 -3.71 -5.30 -2.70
CA LYS A 19 -4.32 -6.56 -3.09
C LYS A 19 -3.90 -6.93 -4.51
N PHE A 20 -3.40 -8.15 -4.65
CA PHE A 20 -2.84 -8.71 -5.86
C PHE A 20 -3.61 -9.98 -6.23
N THR A 21 -3.98 -10.08 -7.50
CA THR A 21 -4.43 -11.31 -8.15
C THR A 21 -3.55 -11.57 -9.37
N ASP A 22 -3.84 -12.62 -10.14
CA ASP A 22 -3.12 -12.86 -11.41
C ASP A 22 -3.33 -11.75 -12.44
N THR A 23 -4.43 -11.01 -12.34
CA THR A 23 -4.90 -10.12 -13.41
C THR A 23 -5.15 -8.70 -12.93
N LYS A 24 -5.20 -8.47 -11.62
CA LYS A 24 -5.54 -7.17 -11.04
C LYS A 24 -4.68 -6.89 -9.83
N CYS A 25 -4.36 -5.61 -9.70
CA CYS A 25 -3.55 -5.09 -8.63
C CYS A 25 -4.25 -3.81 -8.14
N THR A 26 -4.67 -3.77 -6.88
CA THR A 26 -5.40 -2.62 -6.31
C THR A 26 -4.79 -2.18 -5.00
N LEU A 27 -4.79 -0.87 -4.74
CA LEU A 27 -4.42 -0.27 -3.47
C LEU A 27 -5.65 0.42 -2.88
N LYS A 28 -6.05 0.02 -1.66
CA LYS A 28 -7.03 0.77 -0.86
C LYS A 28 -6.30 1.58 0.21
N VAL A 29 -6.53 2.88 0.26
CA VAL A 29 -5.96 3.79 1.26
C VAL A 29 -7.08 4.18 2.22
N HIS A 30 -6.98 3.77 3.47
CA HIS A 30 -7.83 4.21 4.57
C HIS A 30 -7.24 5.48 5.19
N LEU A 31 -8.08 6.47 5.41
CA LEU A 31 -7.69 7.82 5.79
C LEU A 31 -8.84 8.55 6.50
N THR A 32 -8.58 9.78 6.95
CA THR A 32 -9.63 10.68 7.45
C THR A 32 -10.00 11.71 6.39
N THR A 33 -11.25 12.18 6.37
CA THR A 33 -11.69 13.27 5.50
C THR A 33 -10.85 14.53 5.68
N ILE A 34 -10.41 14.81 6.91
CA ILE A 34 -9.50 15.93 7.20
C ILE A 34 -8.15 15.71 6.51
N GLY A 35 -7.61 14.48 6.57
CA GLY A 35 -6.36 14.13 5.90
C GLY A 35 -6.38 14.42 4.41
N ILE A 36 -7.47 14.12 3.70
CA ILE A 36 -7.55 14.42 2.26
C ILE A 36 -7.67 15.92 1.97
N ILE A 37 -8.39 16.68 2.81
CA ILE A 37 -8.47 18.14 2.69
C ILE A 37 -7.08 18.75 2.89
N GLU A 38 -6.33 18.30 3.91
CA GLU A 38 -4.98 18.79 4.17
C GLU A 38 -4.00 18.43 3.04
N VAL A 39 -4.16 17.25 2.41
CA VAL A 39 -3.42 16.90 1.19
C VAL A 39 -3.67 17.91 0.08
N LEU A 40 -4.94 18.21 -0.20
CA LEU A 40 -5.31 19.16 -1.24
C LEU A 40 -4.77 20.56 -0.93
N LYS A 41 -4.95 21.06 0.29
CA LYS A 41 -4.46 22.38 0.70
C LYS A 41 -2.94 22.49 0.73
N GLY A 42 -2.26 21.44 1.19
CA GLY A 42 -0.81 21.41 1.35
C GLY A 42 -0.04 21.27 0.03
N ASN A 43 -0.65 20.64 -0.98
CA ASN A 43 0.02 20.34 -2.25
C ASN A 43 -0.45 21.19 -3.44
N PHE A 44 -1.58 21.90 -3.33
CA PHE A 44 -2.18 22.63 -4.44
C PHE A 44 -2.62 24.04 -4.03
N GLU A 45 -2.00 25.06 -4.63
CA GLU A 45 -2.21 26.47 -4.29
C GLU A 45 -3.69 26.88 -4.37
N VAL A 46 -4.39 26.39 -5.39
CA VAL A 46 -5.81 26.69 -5.67
C VAL A 46 -6.77 26.27 -4.55
N TYR A 47 -6.32 25.44 -3.59
CA TYR A 47 -7.16 24.93 -2.51
C TYR A 47 -6.88 25.54 -1.13
N LYS A 48 -5.82 26.32 -0.95
CA LYS A 48 -5.41 26.84 0.37
C LYS A 48 -6.54 27.56 1.11
N ASP A 49 -7.22 28.47 0.42
CA ASP A 49 -8.29 29.29 0.99
C ASP A 49 -9.70 28.70 0.80
N LYS A 50 -9.81 27.51 0.18
CA LYS A 50 -11.13 26.87 0.01
C LYS A 50 -11.68 26.40 1.36
N THR A 51 -12.96 26.67 1.57
CA THR A 51 -13.75 26.23 2.74
C THR A 51 -14.69 25.08 2.42
N ILE A 52 -15.11 24.96 1.16
CA ILE A 52 -15.98 23.89 0.67
C ILE A 52 -15.19 23.04 -0.33
N PHE A 53 -15.24 21.71 -0.15
CA PHE A 53 -14.57 20.73 -0.99
C PHE A 53 -15.60 19.78 -1.58
N ASP A 54 -15.67 19.71 -2.90
CA ASP A 54 -16.33 18.62 -3.61
C ASP A 54 -15.29 17.54 -3.91
N PHE A 55 -15.31 16.47 -3.12
CA PHE A 55 -14.32 15.41 -3.25
C PHE A 55 -14.33 14.70 -4.62
N THR A 56 -15.42 14.80 -5.38
CA THR A 56 -15.55 14.14 -6.68
C THR A 56 -14.78 14.85 -7.80
N GLU A 57 -14.48 16.14 -7.64
CA GLU A 57 -13.79 16.94 -8.66
C GLU A 57 -12.25 16.79 -8.61
N HIS A 58 -11.72 16.17 -7.56
CA HIS A 58 -10.28 16.15 -7.25
C HIS A 58 -9.58 14.83 -7.59
N THR A 59 -10.20 13.98 -8.41
CA THR A 59 -9.68 12.64 -8.73
C THR A 59 -8.24 12.67 -9.27
N LYS A 60 -7.93 13.58 -10.20
CA LYS A 60 -6.58 13.75 -10.76
C LYS A 60 -5.56 14.25 -9.73
N ASP A 61 -5.99 15.10 -8.81
CA ASP A 61 -5.14 15.64 -7.75
C ASP A 61 -4.73 14.52 -6.78
N TYR A 62 -5.67 13.63 -6.45
CA TYR A 62 -5.40 12.43 -5.67
C TYR A 62 -4.40 11.52 -6.38
N GLU A 63 -4.63 11.18 -7.65
CA GLU A 63 -3.71 10.35 -8.43
C GLU A 63 -2.29 10.94 -8.43
N MET A 64 -2.17 12.25 -8.70
CA MET A 64 -0.87 12.91 -8.75
C MET A 64 -0.15 12.85 -7.40
N TYR A 65 -0.87 13.13 -6.31
CA TYR A 65 -0.32 13.05 -4.97
C TYR A 65 0.14 11.62 -4.63
N PHE A 66 -0.71 10.61 -4.78
CA PHE A 66 -0.34 9.25 -4.41
C PHE A 66 0.76 8.67 -5.31
N ASN A 67 0.81 8.98 -6.62
CA ASN A 67 1.93 8.56 -7.48
C ASN A 67 3.26 9.22 -7.11
N LYS A 68 3.24 10.45 -6.58
CA LYS A 68 4.43 11.15 -6.12
C LYS A 68 4.95 10.56 -4.81
N HIS A 69 4.06 10.14 -3.91
CA HIS A 69 4.42 9.73 -2.55
C HIS A 69 4.46 8.21 -2.31
N ILE A 70 3.80 7.41 -3.16
CA ILE A 70 3.86 5.95 -3.14
C ILE A 70 4.55 5.47 -4.41
N LYS A 71 5.78 4.98 -4.26
CA LYS A 71 6.55 4.40 -5.37
C LYS A 71 6.43 2.88 -5.30
N LEU A 72 5.96 2.30 -6.41
CA LEU A 72 5.76 0.88 -6.58
C LEU A 72 6.64 0.40 -7.73
N LEU A 73 7.46 -0.61 -7.46
CA LEU A 73 8.33 -1.23 -8.44
C LEU A 73 8.12 -2.74 -8.43
N CYS A 74 7.80 -3.33 -9.58
CA CYS A 74 7.80 -4.77 -9.79
C CYS A 74 9.02 -5.12 -10.65
N GLY A 75 10.06 -5.68 -10.04
CA GLY A 75 11.35 -5.82 -10.71
C GLY A 75 11.95 -4.47 -11.09
N LYS A 76 11.98 -4.17 -12.40
CA LYS A 76 12.41 -2.87 -12.95
C LYS A 76 11.24 -1.97 -13.39
N GLU A 77 10.03 -2.52 -13.44
CA GLU A 77 8.84 -1.84 -13.93
C GLU A 77 8.23 -0.99 -12.82
N LYS A 78 7.91 0.27 -13.14
CA LYS A 78 7.17 1.14 -12.25
C LYS A 78 5.67 0.86 -12.40
N LEU A 79 4.99 0.67 -11.29
CA LEU A 79 3.53 0.62 -11.27
C LEU A 79 2.99 2.02 -10.95
N GLU A 80 1.94 2.41 -11.68
CA GLU A 80 1.25 3.68 -11.52
C GLU A 80 -0.09 3.48 -10.84
N LEU A 81 -0.47 4.42 -9.97
CA LEU A 81 -1.76 4.43 -9.29
C LEU A 81 -2.77 5.19 -10.12
N VAL A 82 -3.85 4.53 -10.52
CA VAL A 82 -4.99 5.12 -11.22
C VAL A 82 -6.20 5.04 -10.30
N TYR A 83 -6.83 6.17 -10.04
CA TYR A 83 -7.98 6.28 -9.15
C TYR A 83 -9.18 5.53 -9.73
N ILE A 84 -9.87 4.75 -8.89
CA ILE A 84 -11.11 4.05 -9.24
C ILE A 84 -12.30 4.76 -8.60
N ASN A 85 -12.33 4.81 -7.28
CA ASN A 85 -13.42 5.39 -6.49
C ASN A 85 -13.00 5.64 -5.04
N SER A 86 -13.88 6.27 -4.27
CA SER A 86 -13.66 6.58 -2.86
C SER A 86 -14.97 6.64 -2.10
N ASP A 87 -14.88 6.50 -0.78
CA ASP A 87 -15.87 6.97 0.17
C ASP A 87 -15.16 7.88 1.16
N LEU A 88 -15.36 9.20 1.03
CA LEU A 88 -14.66 10.21 1.82
C LEU A 88 -15.56 10.86 2.88
N VAL A 89 -16.81 10.41 2.98
CA VAL A 89 -17.82 11.01 3.87
C VAL A 89 -18.14 10.09 5.04
N SER A 90 -17.90 8.77 4.90
CA SER A 90 -18.09 7.84 6.01
C SER A 90 -16.99 7.94 7.08
N HIS A 91 -17.28 7.36 8.24
CA HIS A 91 -16.35 7.32 9.38
C HIS A 91 -15.08 6.49 9.07
N ASP A 92 -15.17 5.51 8.18
CA ASP A 92 -14.01 4.74 7.68
C ASP A 92 -13.72 5.18 6.25
N ALA A 93 -13.27 6.43 6.09
CA ALA A 93 -13.04 7.01 4.78
C ALA A 93 -11.90 6.27 4.04
N TRP A 94 -12.08 6.04 2.75
CA TRP A 94 -11.12 5.33 1.91
C TRP A 94 -11.10 5.80 0.47
N MET A 95 -9.98 5.57 -0.20
CA MET A 95 -9.82 5.68 -1.66
C MET A 95 -9.25 4.40 -2.23
N LEU A 96 -9.69 4.04 -3.44
CA LEU A 96 -9.28 2.84 -4.13
C LEU A 96 -8.60 3.21 -5.45
N PHE A 97 -7.44 2.61 -5.68
CA PHE A 97 -6.62 2.77 -6.87
C PHE A 97 -6.40 1.42 -7.54
N GLU A 98 -6.39 1.41 -8.88
CA GLU A 98 -5.78 0.37 -9.69
C GLU A 98 -4.27 0.64 -9.80
N MET A 99 -3.45 -0.40 -9.68
CA MET A 99 -2.04 -0.34 -10.01
C MET A 99 -1.86 -0.78 -11.48
N LYS A 100 -1.58 0.17 -12.36
CA LYS A 100 -1.30 -0.06 -13.79
C LYS A 100 0.19 -0.29 -14.02
N GLY A 101 0.51 -1.13 -14.99
CA GLY A 101 1.88 -1.54 -15.33
C GLY A 101 2.00 -3.06 -15.43
N HIS A 102 3.15 -3.55 -15.84
CA HIS A 102 3.40 -4.99 -15.89
C HIS A 102 3.66 -5.53 -14.47
N PHE A 103 2.71 -6.33 -13.96
CA PHE A 103 2.86 -7.04 -12.70
C PHE A 103 3.19 -8.50 -12.95
N ASP A 104 4.34 -8.94 -12.44
CA ASP A 104 4.77 -10.33 -12.46
C ASP A 104 4.97 -10.81 -11.01
N ALA A 105 4.12 -11.74 -10.57
CA ALA A 105 4.19 -12.30 -9.23
C ALA A 105 5.52 -13.04 -8.95
N THR A 106 6.28 -13.43 -9.97
CA THR A 106 7.61 -14.03 -9.77
C THR A 106 8.68 -12.99 -9.39
N GLN A 107 8.40 -11.71 -9.61
CA GLN A 107 9.34 -10.62 -9.36
C GLN A 107 9.16 -10.00 -7.97
N ARG A 108 10.18 -9.24 -7.55
CA ARG A 108 10.17 -8.52 -6.28
C ARG A 108 9.27 -7.30 -6.39
N LEU A 109 8.32 -7.16 -5.48
CA LEU A 109 7.55 -5.92 -5.34
C LEU A 109 8.23 -5.05 -4.28
N LYS A 110 8.73 -3.88 -4.68
CA LYS A 110 9.25 -2.87 -3.77
C LYS A 110 8.24 -1.74 -3.63
N VAL A 111 7.86 -1.45 -2.39
CA VAL A 111 6.96 -0.36 -2.01
C VAL A 111 7.74 0.64 -1.18
N LEU A 112 7.75 1.89 -1.60
CA LEU A 112 8.18 3.03 -0.79
C LEU A 112 6.97 3.94 -0.59
N ASN A 113 6.54 4.13 0.65
CA ASN A 113 5.36 4.90 0.96
C ASN A 113 5.68 6.02 1.95
N ASN A 114 5.64 7.25 1.45
CA ASN A 114 5.84 8.48 2.21
C ASN A 114 4.60 9.38 2.15
N ALA A 115 3.44 8.84 1.78
CA ALA A 115 2.20 9.61 1.80
C ALA A 115 1.89 10.05 3.24
N PHE A 116 1.36 11.27 3.36
CA PHE A 116 0.96 11.96 4.59
C PHE A 116 2.10 12.33 5.55
N THR A 117 3.33 11.88 5.31
CA THR A 117 4.48 12.18 6.18
C THR A 117 4.98 13.62 6.06
N ASP A 118 4.66 14.29 4.95
CA ASP A 118 4.90 15.71 4.69
C ASP A 118 3.93 16.63 5.45
N ILE A 119 2.74 16.11 5.78
CA ILE A 119 1.68 16.85 6.47
C ILE A 119 1.72 16.52 7.97
N TYR A 120 1.76 15.24 8.31
CA TYR A 120 1.73 14.72 9.68
C TYR A 120 3.08 14.12 10.04
N LYS A 121 3.92 14.88 10.74
CA LYS A 121 5.25 14.42 11.19
C LYS A 121 5.18 13.18 12.11
N SER A 122 4.05 12.96 12.78
CA SER A 122 3.76 11.83 13.65
C SER A 122 3.06 10.65 12.94
N ALA A 123 2.76 10.76 11.64
CA ALA A 123 1.97 9.74 10.94
C ALA A 123 2.60 8.35 11.01
N VAL A 124 1.73 7.36 11.23
CA VAL A 124 2.06 5.94 11.18
C VAL A 124 1.39 5.32 9.95
N ASN A 125 2.20 4.93 8.98
CA ASN A 125 1.75 4.23 7.79
C ASN A 125 1.75 2.70 8.03
N ARG A 126 0.58 2.07 8.00
CA ARG A 126 0.41 0.61 8.11
C ARG A 126 0.18 0.01 6.73
N MET A 127 0.85 -1.08 6.37
CA MET A 127 0.74 -1.69 5.04
C MET A 127 0.26 -3.15 5.11
N GLY A 128 -0.91 -3.43 4.55
CA GLY A 128 -1.41 -4.78 4.34
C GLY A 128 -1.13 -5.27 2.92
N PHE A 129 -0.70 -6.52 2.76
CA PHE A 129 -0.47 -7.17 1.48
C PHE A 129 -1.33 -8.43 1.38
N THR A 130 -2.13 -8.54 0.33
CA THR A 130 -3.00 -9.71 0.08
C THR A 130 -2.75 -10.26 -1.31
N TYR A 131 -2.45 -11.56 -1.44
CA TYR A 131 -2.31 -12.25 -2.73
C TYR A 131 -3.21 -13.48 -2.79
N LYS A 132 -4.12 -13.57 -3.78
CA LYS A 132 -5.00 -14.74 -4.03
C LYS A 132 -5.67 -15.38 -2.79
N ARG A 133 -6.01 -14.59 -1.76
CA ARG A 133 -6.64 -14.97 -0.44
C ARG A 133 -5.66 -15.16 0.72
N GLU A 134 -4.35 -15.17 0.51
CA GLU A 134 -3.37 -15.13 1.59
C GLU A 134 -3.12 -13.67 1.97
N GLN A 135 -3.28 -13.34 3.26
CA GLN A 135 -3.10 -11.99 3.79
C GLN A 135 -1.90 -11.94 4.73
N VAL A 136 -1.04 -10.93 4.53
CA VAL A 136 0.00 -10.56 5.47
C VAL A 136 -0.20 -9.09 5.82
N LYS A 137 -0.16 -8.76 7.12
CA LYS A 137 -0.21 -7.39 7.60
C LYS A 137 1.16 -7.00 8.12
N LEU A 138 1.69 -5.87 7.66
CA LEU A 138 2.95 -5.29 8.11
C LEU A 138 2.68 -3.90 8.69
N THR A 139 3.24 -3.61 9.86
CA THR A 139 3.24 -2.24 10.39
C THR A 139 4.61 -1.64 10.14
N THR A 140 4.67 -0.54 9.38
CA THR A 140 5.91 0.22 9.20
C THR A 140 5.89 1.45 10.09
N TYR A 141 6.82 1.49 11.05
CA TYR A 141 6.95 2.62 11.96
C TYR A 141 7.96 3.63 11.43
N LYS A 142 7.49 4.87 11.24
CA LYS A 142 8.23 6.13 11.01
C LYS A 142 9.18 6.12 9.79
N GLU A 143 9.24 7.25 9.08
CA GLU A 143 10.14 7.59 7.97
C GLU A 143 10.61 6.46 7.01
N SER A 144 10.16 6.55 5.75
CA SER A 144 10.87 6.04 4.55
C SER A 144 11.53 4.66 4.67
N LYS A 145 10.80 3.64 5.15
CA LYS A 145 11.26 2.26 5.04
C LYS A 145 10.67 1.65 3.78
N SER A 146 11.51 1.47 2.77
CA SER A 146 11.10 0.68 1.60
C SER A 146 10.84 -0.75 2.04
N VAL A 147 9.64 -1.25 1.82
CA VAL A 147 9.29 -2.65 2.05
C VAL A 147 9.44 -3.39 0.73
N THR A 148 10.22 -4.48 0.74
CA THR A 148 10.31 -5.38 -0.41
C THR A 148 9.55 -6.66 -0.07
N VAL A 149 8.57 -7.01 -0.89
CA VAL A 149 7.76 -8.22 -0.78
C VAL A 149 8.13 -9.17 -1.92
N PHE A 150 8.21 -10.45 -1.58
CA PHE A 150 8.49 -11.54 -2.51
C PHE A 150 7.29 -12.48 -2.53
N PHE A 151 6.81 -12.87 -3.71
CA PHE A 151 5.80 -13.93 -3.82
C PHE A 151 6.50 -15.18 -4.38
N LYS A 152 6.69 -16.21 -3.55
CA LYS A 152 7.33 -17.45 -4.02
C LYS A 152 6.31 -18.28 -4.80
N VAL A 153 6.47 -18.39 -6.11
CA VAL A 153 5.72 -19.37 -6.91
C VAL A 153 6.33 -20.74 -6.66
N LYS A 154 5.61 -21.67 -6.00
CA LYS A 154 6.05 -23.08 -5.95
C LYS A 154 5.83 -23.68 -7.34
N GLU A 155 6.90 -24.10 -8.00
CA GLU A 155 6.78 -25.01 -9.12
C GLU A 155 6.09 -26.31 -8.65
N PRO A 156 5.22 -26.92 -9.47
CA PRO A 156 4.68 -28.23 -9.17
C PRO A 156 5.76 -29.28 -9.47
N LYS A 157 6.70 -29.45 -8.55
CA LYS A 157 7.54 -30.66 -8.52
C LYS A 157 7.64 -31.20 -7.11
N GLU A 158 7.66 -32.52 -7.08
CA GLU A 158 7.44 -33.44 -5.98
C GLU A 158 8.20 -33.05 -4.70
N THR A 159 7.52 -33.29 -3.57
CA THR A 159 8.07 -33.45 -2.22
C THR A 159 9.53 -33.07 -2.04
N CYS A 160 9.80 -31.80 -1.73
CA CYS A 160 11.00 -31.42 -1.00
C CYS A 160 10.61 -30.47 0.13
N ASN A 161 10.78 -31.00 1.36
CA ASN A 161 10.72 -30.25 2.60
C ASN A 161 11.79 -29.15 2.58
N TYR A 162 11.36 -27.89 2.61
CA TYR A 162 12.21 -26.82 3.14
C TYR A 162 11.38 -25.88 4.00
N MET A 163 11.75 -25.89 5.29
CA MET A 163 11.47 -24.90 6.32
C MET A 163 12.62 -23.88 6.31
N TYR A 164 12.35 -22.59 6.55
CA TYR A 164 13.06 -21.67 7.46
C TYR A 164 12.69 -20.21 7.18
N LEU A 165 12.41 -19.49 8.26
CA LEU A 165 12.19 -18.06 8.41
C LEU A 165 13.47 -17.47 9.01
N LEU A 166 14.14 -16.53 8.33
CA LEU A 166 15.26 -15.78 8.90
C LEU A 166 14.79 -14.33 9.10
N ILE A 167 14.53 -13.98 10.36
CA ILE A 167 14.42 -12.60 10.82
C ILE A 167 15.80 -12.23 11.37
N TYR A 168 16.58 -11.44 10.62
CA TYR A 168 17.75 -10.78 11.20
C TYR A 168 17.27 -9.58 12.01
N GLY A 169 17.11 -9.78 13.31
CA GLY A 169 17.20 -8.71 14.29
C GLY A 169 18.65 -8.59 14.73
N CYS A 170 19.36 -7.58 14.23
CA CYS A 170 20.51 -7.04 14.93
C CYS A 170 20.62 -5.56 14.61
N ALA A 171 20.64 -4.75 15.66
CA ALA A 171 20.98 -3.35 15.63
C ALA A 171 22.33 -3.17 14.92
N ILE A 172 22.34 -2.43 13.81
CA ILE A 172 23.41 -1.54 13.37
C ILE A 172 22.76 -0.59 12.36
N VAL A 173 23.06 0.69 12.55
CA VAL A 173 22.69 1.85 11.75
C VAL A 173 22.95 1.59 10.25
N SER A 174 22.03 2.04 9.38
CA SER A 174 22.07 2.01 7.89
C SER A 174 21.49 0.77 7.16
N LEU A 175 20.76 1.04 6.05
CA LEU A 175 20.09 0.14 5.08
C LEU A 175 18.71 -0.44 5.44
N GLY A 176 17.71 0.08 4.72
CA GLY A 176 16.27 -0.15 4.83
C GLY A 176 15.84 -1.62 4.83
N THR A 177 14.91 -1.89 5.74
CA THR A 177 14.37 -3.17 6.17
C THR A 177 14.03 -4.16 5.05
N ILE A 178 14.62 -5.36 5.10
CA ILE A 178 14.25 -6.53 4.28
C ILE A 178 13.25 -7.38 5.06
N ILE A 179 12.07 -7.66 4.49
CA ILE A 179 11.09 -8.61 5.05
C ILE A 179 10.81 -9.66 3.97
N VAL A 180 11.22 -10.91 4.20
CA VAL A 180 10.96 -12.03 3.27
C VAL A 180 9.63 -12.69 3.65
N LEU A 181 8.66 -12.67 2.72
CA LEU A 181 7.38 -13.37 2.86
C LEU A 181 7.32 -14.51 1.84
N LEU A 182 6.73 -15.65 2.24
CA LEU A 182 6.58 -16.84 1.41
C LEU A 182 5.09 -17.12 1.21
N PHE A 183 4.62 -17.05 -0.03
CA PHE A 183 3.24 -17.37 -0.42
C PHE A 183 3.20 -18.66 -1.23
N ARG A 184 2.05 -19.36 -1.31
CA ARG A 184 1.90 -20.56 -2.16
C ARG A 184 1.03 -20.23 -3.37
N VAL A 185 1.64 -20.11 -4.55
CA VAL A 185 0.88 -19.92 -5.79
C VAL A 185 0.41 -21.27 -6.34
N ARG A 186 -0.91 -21.47 -6.44
CA ARG A 186 -1.52 -22.63 -7.11
C ARG A 186 -1.74 -22.28 -8.59
N LYS A 187 -1.10 -23.00 -9.52
CA LYS A 187 -1.37 -22.86 -10.96
C LYS A 187 -2.71 -23.56 -11.26
N LYS A 188 -3.63 -22.85 -11.91
CA LYS A 188 -4.85 -23.45 -12.47
C LYS A 188 -4.47 -23.88 -13.89
N ASN A 189 -4.52 -25.19 -14.16
CA ASN A 189 -4.46 -25.67 -15.53
C ASN A 189 -5.88 -25.62 -16.07
N ASP A 190 -6.09 -24.80 -17.10
CA ASP A 190 -7.21 -24.95 -18.03
C ASP A 190 -6.83 -26.01 -19.08
#